data_AF-A0AAV2I227-F1
#
_entry.id   AF-A0AAV2I227-F1
#
_cell.length_a   1.000
_cell.length_b   1.000
_cell.length_c   1.000
_cell.angle_alpha   90.00
_cell.angle_beta   90.00
_cell.angle_gamma   90.00
#
_symmetry.space_group_name_H-M   'P 1'
#
loop_
_entity.id
_entity.type
_entity.pdbx_description
1 polymer ?
#
loop_
_entity_poly.entity_id
_entity_poly.type
_entity_poly.pdbx_seq_one_letter_code
_entity_poly.pdbx_strand_id
1 'polypeptide(L)'
;WFGPNKKYLCHCRSGGCDEKGVCREAGGRCARGWFGEGCQYGDILINAPFILTDFDDKTCKRIVSQVKFYIYNQHYVTWIRVVSQHPGN
;
A
#
# COMPACT_ATOMS: atom_id res chain seq x y z
N TRP A 1 3.73 16.95 -4.93
CA TRP A 1 4.08 17.10 -3.51
C TRP A 1 2.99 17.89 -2.81
N PHE A 2 2.63 17.54 -1.58
CA PHE A 2 1.51 18.12 -0.84
C PHE A 2 1.76 18.09 0.68
N GLY A 3 0.83 18.68 1.44
CA GLY A 3 0.88 18.75 2.90
C GLY A 3 1.83 19.82 3.46
N PRO A 4 1.94 19.94 4.79
CA PRO A 4 2.79 20.94 5.44
C PRO A 4 4.23 20.89 4.92
N ASN A 5 4.75 22.03 4.50
CA ASN A 5 6.10 22.17 3.93
C ASN A 5 6.38 21.25 2.72
N LYS A 6 5.35 20.85 1.97
CA LYS A 6 5.48 19.93 0.82
C LYS A 6 6.18 18.61 1.19
N LYS A 7 5.98 18.11 2.41
CA LYS A 7 6.69 16.92 2.91
C LYS A 7 6.30 15.61 2.22
N TYR A 8 5.14 15.54 1.58
CA TYR A 8 4.65 14.29 0.97
C TYR A 8 4.70 14.35 -0.55
N LEU A 9 5.39 13.39 -1.17
CA LEU A 9 5.26 13.14 -2.59
C LEU A 9 4.01 12.28 -2.83
N CYS A 10 3.21 12.61 -3.84
CA CYS A 10 2.05 11.84 -4.23
C CYS A 10 2.38 10.93 -5.41
N HIS A 11 1.83 9.74 -5.40
CA HIS A 11 2.05 8.72 -6.43
C HIS A 11 0.72 8.32 -7.08
N CYS A 12 0.12 9.27 -7.78
CA CYS A 12 -1.11 9.06 -8.55
C CYS A 12 -0.82 8.22 -9.81
N ARG A 13 -1.81 7.43 -10.24
CA ARG A 13 -1.70 6.63 -11.47
C ARG A 13 -1.52 7.51 -12.71
N SER A 14 -2.14 8.68 -12.73
CA SER A 14 -2.02 9.69 -13.79
C SER A 14 -2.28 11.11 -13.25
N GLY A 15 -1.83 12.13 -13.97
CA GLY A 15 -2.18 13.54 -13.70
C GLY A 15 -1.60 14.21 -12.45
N GLY A 16 -0.80 13.52 -11.64
CA GLY A 16 -0.29 14.03 -10.37
C GLY A 16 -1.41 14.36 -9.36
N CYS A 17 -1.06 15.07 -8.29
CA CYS A 17 -2.00 15.49 -7.25
C CYS A 17 -2.09 17.01 -7.11
N ASP A 18 -3.19 17.48 -6.53
CA ASP A 18 -3.32 18.86 -6.06
C ASP A 18 -2.57 19.14 -4.74
N GLU A 19 -2.70 20.35 -4.22
CA GLU A 19 -2.04 20.77 -2.98
C GLU A 19 -2.55 20.05 -1.72
N LYS A 20 -3.73 19.42 -1.82
CA LYS A 20 -4.33 18.60 -0.77
C LYS A 20 -3.91 17.12 -0.90
N GLY A 21 -3.23 16.75 -1.97
CA GLY A 21 -2.82 15.38 -2.26
C GLY A 21 -3.84 14.62 -3.11
N VAL A 22 -4.94 15.23 -3.54
CA VAL A 22 -5.98 14.56 -4.32
C VAL A 22 -5.52 14.38 -5.77
N CYS A 23 -5.58 13.15 -6.26
CA CYS A 23 -5.25 12.82 -7.65
C CYS A 23 -6.26 13.47 -8.63
N ARG A 24 -5.76 14.27 -9.57
CA ARG A 24 -6.58 15.21 -10.37
C ARG A 24 -7.39 14.56 -11.50
N GLU A 25 -7.01 13.38 -11.97
CA GLU A 25 -7.63 12.74 -13.13
C GLU A 25 -8.73 11.73 -12.78
N ALA A 26 -9.63 11.50 -13.74
CA ALA A 26 -10.81 10.65 -13.61
C ALA A 26 -10.44 9.24 -13.11
N GLY A 27 -10.82 8.97 -11.86
CA GLY A 27 -10.54 7.72 -11.16
C GLY A 27 -9.81 7.92 -9.84
N GLY A 28 -9.07 9.02 -9.64
CA GLY A 28 -8.48 9.38 -8.35
C GLY A 28 -7.62 8.28 -7.72
N ARG A 29 -7.06 7.37 -8.52
CA ARG A 29 -6.44 6.14 -8.02
C ARG A 29 -4.94 6.32 -7.82
N CYS A 30 -4.43 5.70 -6.77
CA CYS A 30 -3.01 5.55 -6.57
C CYS A 30 -2.39 4.66 -7.65
N ALA A 31 -1.13 4.94 -7.97
CA ALA A 31 -0.30 4.02 -8.71
C ALA A 31 -0.21 2.69 -7.94
N ARG A 32 0.02 1.60 -8.66
CA ARG A 32 0.18 0.27 -8.04
C ARG A 32 1.26 0.33 -6.95
N GLY A 33 0.95 -0.18 -5.76
CA GLY A 33 1.87 -0.19 -4.61
C GLY A 33 1.90 1.12 -3.81
N TRP A 34 1.01 2.05 -4.11
CA TRP A 34 0.85 3.28 -3.35
C TRP A 34 -0.57 3.37 -2.77
N PHE A 35 -0.67 3.93 -1.58
CA PHE A 35 -1.94 4.07 -0.86
C PHE A 35 -1.91 5.29 0.07
N GLY A 36 -3.03 5.52 0.77
CA GLY A 36 -3.26 6.69 1.60
C GLY A 36 -4.04 7.77 0.86
N GLU A 37 -4.54 8.76 1.60
CA GLU A 37 -5.42 9.81 1.08
C GLU A 37 -4.84 10.54 -0.14
N GLY A 38 -3.50 10.74 -0.18
CA GLY A 38 -2.81 11.35 -1.32
C GLY A 38 -1.80 10.42 -2.00
N CYS A 39 -1.97 9.11 -1.86
CA CYS A 39 -1.06 8.11 -2.43
C CYS A 39 0.40 8.32 -2.00
N GLN A 40 0.60 8.72 -0.75
CA GLN A 40 1.91 9.09 -0.21
C GLN A 40 2.65 7.94 0.46
N TYR A 41 1.95 6.85 0.78
CA TYR A 41 2.53 5.71 1.45
C TYR A 41 2.75 4.58 0.44
N GLY A 42 3.96 4.01 0.47
CA GLY A 42 4.33 2.89 -0.37
C GLY A 42 4.11 1.57 0.34
N ASP A 43 3.50 0.61 -0.35
CA ASP A 43 3.48 -0.78 0.06
C ASP A 43 4.82 -1.44 -0.31
N ILE A 44 5.65 -1.65 0.71
CA ILE A 44 6.96 -2.30 0.59
C ILE A 44 6.85 -3.78 0.18
N LEU A 45 5.66 -4.37 0.29
CA LEU A 45 5.37 -5.76 -0.07
C LEU A 45 4.75 -5.89 -1.46
N ILE A 46 4.80 -4.87 -2.32
CA ILE A 46 4.22 -4.92 -3.68
C ILE A 46 4.64 -6.15 -4.52
N ASN A 47 5.82 -6.70 -4.26
CA ASN A 47 6.35 -7.88 -4.95
C ASN A 47 6.02 -9.22 -4.25
N ALA A 48 5.37 -9.18 -3.09
CA ALA A 48 4.82 -10.36 -2.45
C ALA A 48 3.64 -10.90 -3.29
N PRO A 49 3.22 -12.17 -3.07
CA PRO A 49 2.03 -12.71 -3.71
C PRO A 49 0.82 -11.78 -3.55
N PHE A 50 0.14 -11.47 -4.67
CA PHE A 50 -0.97 -10.50 -4.72
C PHE A 50 -2.03 -10.70 -3.64
N ILE A 51 -2.39 -11.96 -3.34
CA ILE A 51 -3.38 -12.30 -2.30
C ILE A 51 -2.98 -11.88 -0.88
N LEU A 52 -1.73 -11.49 -0.64
CA LEU A 52 -1.27 -10.97 0.65
C LEU A 52 -1.27 -9.43 0.70
N THR A 53 -1.48 -8.76 -0.44
CA THR A 53 -1.34 -7.31 -0.64
C THR A 53 -2.47 -6.72 -1.49
N ASP A 54 -3.58 -7.44 -1.65
CA ASP A 54 -4.74 -7.01 -2.44
C ASP A 54 -5.70 -6.09 -1.68
N PHE A 55 -5.41 -5.83 -0.40
CA PHE A 55 -6.22 -5.00 0.51
C PHE A 55 -7.66 -5.50 0.70
N ASP A 56 -7.93 -6.78 0.46
CA ASP A 56 -9.23 -7.41 0.71
C ASP A 56 -9.14 -8.37 1.90
N ASP A 57 -9.79 -8.03 3.01
CA ASP A 57 -9.80 -8.87 4.22
C ASP A 57 -10.55 -10.20 4.04
N LYS A 58 -11.24 -10.38 2.91
CA LYS A 58 -11.98 -11.61 2.57
C LYS A 58 -11.15 -12.59 1.76
N THR A 59 -10.11 -12.14 1.07
CA THR A 59 -9.19 -13.04 0.38
C THR A 59 -8.21 -13.60 1.41
N CYS A 60 -8.04 -14.92 1.43
CA CYS A 60 -7.22 -15.57 2.44
C CYS A 60 -6.39 -16.67 1.79
N LYS A 61 -5.08 -16.68 2.09
CA LYS A 61 -4.18 -17.77 1.71
C LYS A 61 -3.96 -18.67 2.91
N ARG A 62 -4.29 -19.96 2.76
CA ARG A 62 -3.96 -20.96 3.78
C ARG A 62 -2.44 -21.08 3.90
N ILE A 63 -1.89 -20.59 5.00
CA ILE A 63 -0.46 -20.70 5.32
C ILE A 63 -0.23 -22.03 6.05
N VAL A 64 0.58 -22.91 5.46
CA VAL A 64 0.90 -24.22 6.03
C VAL A 64 2.17 -24.22 6.89
N SER A 65 3.01 -23.18 6.81
CA SER A 65 4.22 -23.06 7.63
C SER A 65 4.60 -21.60 7.93
N GLN A 66 5.02 -20.83 6.92
CA GLN A 66 5.50 -19.46 7.11
C GLN A 66 5.19 -18.55 5.91
N VAL A 67 4.95 -17.27 6.19
CA VAL A 67 4.96 -16.19 5.19
C VAL A 67 6.34 -15.57 5.20
N LYS A 68 7.01 -15.58 4.04
CA LYS A 68 8.29 -14.91 3.83
C LYS A 68 8.15 -13.85 2.76
N PHE A 69 8.70 -12.68 3.02
CA PHE A 69 8.86 -11.61 2.05
C PHE A 69 10.26 -11.02 2.20
N TYR A 70 10.77 -10.48 1.10
CA TYR A 70 12.11 -9.90 1.04
C TYR A 70 11.99 -8.41 0.79
N ILE A 71 12.64 -7.64 1.65
CA ILE A 71 12.78 -6.20 1.52
C ILE A 71 14.23 -5.95 1.11
N TYR A 72 14.44 -5.54 -0.14
CA TYR A 72 15.78 -5.42 -0.72
C TYR A 72 16.50 -4.12 -0.35
N ASN A 73 15.76 -3.09 0.05
CA ASN A 73 16.30 -1.77 0.39
C ASN A 73 15.94 -1.40 1.83
N GLN A 74 16.72 -0.51 2.44
CA GLN A 74 16.39 0.02 3.76
C GLN A 74 15.18 0.95 3.66
N HIS A 75 14.15 0.68 4.46
CA HIS A 75 12.93 1.49 4.51
C HIS A 75 12.59 1.86 5.95
N TYR A 76 12.09 3.08 6.15
CA TYR A 76 11.44 3.45 7.40
C TYR A 76 10.03 2.88 7.40
N VAL A 77 9.85 1.80 8.14
CA VAL A 77 8.53 1.15 8.29
C VAL A 77 7.74 1.90 9.35
N THR A 78 6.60 2.44 8.98
CA THR A 78 5.69 3.12 9.92
C THR A 78 4.76 2.14 10.61
N TRP A 79 4.22 1.17 9.87
CA TRP A 79 3.30 0.17 10.40
C TRP A 79 3.28 -1.07 9.49
N ILE A 80 2.87 -2.21 10.05
CA ILE A 80 2.60 -3.47 9.33
C ILE A 80 1.21 -3.93 9.73
N ARG A 81 0.39 -4.33 8.76
CA ARG A 81 -0.93 -4.90 9.00
C ARG A 81 -0.91 -6.38 8.62
N VAL A 82 -1.29 -7.23 9.57
CA VAL A 82 -1.46 -8.66 9.35
C VAL A 82 -2.88 -9.01 9.72
N VAL A 83 -3.61 -9.62 8.79
CA VAL A 83 -4.96 -10.16 9.03
C VAL A 83 -4.84 -11.68 9.03
N SER A 84 -5.25 -12.31 10.12
CA SER A 84 -5.26 -13.76 10.26
C SER A 84 -6.62 -14.22 10.74
N GLN A 85 -7.15 -15.27 10.12
CA GLN A 85 -8.29 -15.98 10.65
C GLN A 85 -7.78 -17.19 11.42
N HIS A 86 -8.32 -17.39 12.63
CA HIS A 86 -8.01 -18.59 13.39
C HIS A 86 -8.46 -19.81 12.56
N PRO A 87 -7.63 -20.85 12.39
CA PRO A 87 -8.16 -22.14 11.96
C PRO A 87 -9.08 -22.61 13.10
N GLY A 88 -10.39 -22.45 12.93
CA GLY A 88 -11.41 -22.88 13.87
C GLY A 88 -12.31 -23.90 13.19
N ASN A 89 -12.44 -25.05 13.85
CA ASN A 89 -13.31 -26.21 13.62
C ASN A 89 -14.44 -26.07 12.60
#